data_AF-A0A951X1U6-F1
#
_entry.id   AF-A0A951X1U6-F1
#
_cell.length_a   1.000
_cell.length_b   1.000
_cell.length_c   1.000
_cell.angle_alpha   90.00
_cell.angle_beta   90.00
_cell.angle_gamma   90.00
#
_symmetry.space_group_name_H-M   'P 1'
#
loop_
_entity.id
_entity.type
_entity.pdbx_description
1 polymer ?
#
loop_
_entity_poly.entity_id
_entity_poly.type
_entity_poly.pdbx_seq_one_letter_code
_entity_poly.pdbx_strand_id
1 'polypeptide(L)'
;MNARGWKWANLSVEKLQLLSETEKMLGAGYLLVYQPRDRAGSVSWPQDLTIASLSDDQIERLRGLETQLGAVVVAYAGAQA
;
A
#
# COMPACT_ATOMS: atom_id res chain seq x y z
N MET A 1 -25.01 6.32 10.65
CA MET A 1 -23.63 6.70 10.26
C MET A 1 -23.38 6.17 8.86
N ASN A 2 -23.21 7.06 7.87
CA ASN A 2 -23.19 6.73 6.44
C ASN A 2 -21.76 6.43 5.96
N ALA A 3 -21.38 5.14 5.87
CA ALA A 3 -20.08 4.68 5.33
C ALA A 3 -20.03 4.70 3.77
N ARG A 4 -20.49 5.79 3.14
CA ARG A 4 -20.71 5.88 1.67
C ARG A 4 -19.51 6.37 0.85
N GLY A 5 -18.29 6.00 1.24
CA GLY A 5 -17.08 6.49 0.55
C GLY A 5 -16.10 5.43 0.07
N TRP A 6 -16.11 4.22 0.64
CA TRP A 6 -15.02 3.27 0.44
C TRP A 6 -15.45 2.14 -0.48
N LYS A 7 -14.95 2.16 -1.71
CA LYS A 7 -15.03 1.02 -2.63
C LYS A 7 -13.72 0.26 -2.50
N TRP A 8 -13.77 -0.92 -1.89
CA TRP A 8 -12.63 -1.83 -1.88
C TRP A 8 -12.14 -2.05 -3.32
N ALA A 9 -10.85 -1.92 -3.54
CA ALA A 9 -10.25 -2.21 -4.84
C ALA A 9 -10.56 -3.68 -5.19
N ASN A 10 -11.02 -3.93 -6.42
CA ASN A 10 -11.23 -5.28 -6.91
C ASN A 10 -9.87 -5.92 -7.18
N LEU A 11 -9.26 -6.44 -6.11
CA LEU A 11 -7.99 -7.16 -6.17
C LEU A 11 -8.31 -8.60 -6.56
N SER A 12 -8.11 -8.92 -7.85
CA SER A 12 -8.10 -10.32 -8.31
C SER A 12 -7.03 -11.11 -7.56
N VAL A 13 -7.18 -12.45 -7.50
CA VAL A 13 -6.22 -13.36 -6.85
C VAL A 13 -4.78 -13.12 -7.33
N GLU A 14 -4.59 -12.82 -8.62
CA GLU A 14 -3.29 -12.48 -9.21
C GLU A 14 -2.68 -11.21 -8.60
N LYS A 15 -3.49 -10.17 -8.35
CA LYS A 15 -3.04 -8.93 -7.71
C LYS A 15 -2.69 -9.15 -6.25
N LEU A 16 -3.39 -10.05 -5.56
CA LEU A 16 -3.07 -10.44 -4.19
C LEU A 16 -1.74 -11.21 -4.11
N GLN A 17 -1.47 -12.09 -5.07
CA GLN A 17 -0.18 -12.76 -5.17
C GLN A 17 0.96 -11.76 -5.40
N LEU A 18 0.77 -10.83 -6.34
CA LEU A 18 1.72 -9.77 -6.63
C LEU A 18 2.02 -8.90 -5.39
N LEU A 19 1.00 -8.56 -4.60
CA LEU A 19 1.15 -7.83 -3.35
C LEU A 19 1.91 -8.65 -2.31
N SER A 20 1.62 -9.93 -2.17
CA SER A 20 2.31 -10.80 -1.20
C SER A 20 3.78 -11.01 -1.55
N GLU A 21 4.11 -11.16 -2.83
CA GLU A 21 5.51 -11.23 -3.29
C GLU A 21 6.24 -9.92 -3.05
N THR A 22 5.57 -8.80 -3.31
CA THR A 22 6.15 -7.46 -3.09
C THR A 22 6.36 -7.19 -1.61
N GLU A 23 5.42 -7.56 -0.74
CA GLU A 23 5.55 -7.43 0.72
C GLU A 23 6.81 -8.14 1.24
N LYS A 24 6.99 -9.41 0.85
CA LYS A 24 8.18 -10.20 1.21
C LYS A 24 9.47 -9.60 0.67
N MET A 25 9.44 -9.13 -0.57
CA MET A 25 10.61 -8.52 -1.22
C MET A 25 11.02 -7.19 -0.58
N LEU A 26 10.03 -6.41 -0.15
CA LEU A 26 10.26 -5.13 0.52
C LEU A 26 10.65 -5.30 1.99
N GLY A 27 10.42 -6.47 2.59
CA GLY A 27 10.57 -6.68 4.03
C GLY A 27 9.57 -5.84 4.84
N ALA A 28 8.48 -5.40 4.19
CA ALA A 28 7.43 -4.64 4.84
C ALA A 28 6.58 -5.58 5.71
N GLY A 29 6.11 -5.08 6.85
CA GLY A 29 5.17 -5.83 7.66
C GLY A 29 3.74 -5.75 7.13
N TYR A 30 3.41 -4.65 6.47
CA TYR A 30 2.10 -4.42 5.86
C TYR A 30 2.22 -3.54 4.61
N LEU A 31 1.46 -3.87 3.57
CA LEU A 31 1.25 -3.01 2.41
C LEU A 31 -0.19 -2.47 2.40
N LEU A 32 -0.32 -1.15 2.40
CA LEU A 32 -1.59 -0.46 2.25
C LEU A 32 -1.76 -0.01 0.80
N VAL A 33 -2.78 -0.54 0.13
CA VAL A 33 -3.11 -0.19 -1.26
C VAL A 33 -4.41 0.59 -1.29
N TYR A 34 -4.39 1.80 -1.84
CA TYR A 34 -5.61 2.61 -1.98
C TYR A 34 -5.67 3.34 -3.32
N GLN A 35 -6.88 3.58 -3.81
CA GLN A 35 -7.11 4.36 -5.02
C GLN A 35 -7.63 5.74 -4.64
N PRO A 36 -6.82 6.82 -4.76
CA PRO A 36 -7.31 8.17 -4.53
C PRO A 36 -8.33 8.53 -5.62
N ARG A 37 -9.58 8.76 -5.22
CA ARG A 37 -10.67 9.14 -6.14
C ARG A 37 -10.60 10.61 -6.55
N ASP A 38 -9.98 11.44 -5.72
CA ASP A 38 -9.73 12.86 -5.94
C ASP A 38 -8.28 13.14 -5.48
N ARG A 39 -7.53 13.91 -6.27
CA ARG A 39 -6.17 14.31 -5.89
C ARG A 39 -6.27 15.15 -4.60
N ALA A 40 -5.45 14.81 -3.61
CA ALA A 40 -5.22 15.58 -2.37
C ALA A 40 -6.24 15.42 -1.22
N GLY A 41 -6.62 14.19 -0.88
CA GLY A 41 -7.02 13.88 0.50
C GLY A 41 -5.77 13.63 1.35
N SER A 42 -5.50 14.46 2.36
CA SER A 42 -4.49 14.14 3.38
C SER A 42 -4.94 12.88 4.12
N VAL A 43 -4.30 11.75 3.83
CA VAL A 43 -4.60 10.49 4.53
C VAL A 43 -3.97 10.60 5.91
N SER A 44 -4.81 10.64 6.94
CA SER A 44 -4.34 10.56 8.32
C SER A 44 -3.95 9.11 8.58
N TRP A 45 -2.65 8.85 8.65
CA TRP A 45 -2.10 7.52 8.86
C TRP A 45 -2.28 7.09 10.33
N PRO A 46 -2.45 5.79 10.60
CA PRO A 46 -2.44 5.27 11.97
C PRO A 46 -1.12 5.65 12.64
N GLN A 47 -1.17 6.31 13.80
CA GLN A 47 0.04 6.78 14.50
C GLN A 47 0.90 5.63 15.03
N ASP A 48 0.32 4.44 15.17
CA ASP A 48 1.00 3.22 15.62
C ASP A 48 1.71 2.46 14.48
N LEU A 49 1.69 2.96 13.24
CA LEU A 49 2.36 2.36 12.10
C LEU A 49 3.55 3.20 11.64
N THR A 50 4.74 2.63 11.76
CA THR A 50 5.97 3.23 11.25
C THR A 50 6.10 2.95 9.75
N ILE A 51 6.35 3.99 8.94
CA ILE A 51 6.60 3.81 7.51
C ILE A 51 7.86 2.95 7.33
N ALA A 52 7.79 1.94 6.45
CA ALA A 52 8.95 1.11 6.17
C ALA A 52 10.06 1.96 5.53
N SER A 53 11.28 1.85 6.06
CA SER A 53 12.44 2.43 5.40
C SER A 53 12.81 1.54 4.22
N LEU A 54 12.58 2.04 3.01
CA LEU A 54 12.86 1.34 1.76
C LEU A 54 14.11 1.93 1.10
N SER A 55 14.94 1.10 0.48
CA SER A 55 16.03 1.56 -0.40
C SER A 55 15.50 2.15 -1.70
N ASP A 56 16.34 2.88 -2.44
CA ASP A 56 15.98 3.43 -3.75
C ASP A 56 15.47 2.35 -4.73
N ASP A 57 16.13 1.18 -4.80
CA ASP A 57 15.67 0.04 -5.60
C ASP A 57 14.28 -0.47 -5.18
N GLN A 58 14.01 -0.50 -3.88
CA GLN A 58 12.73 -0.93 -3.34
C GLN A 58 11.63 0.10 -3.64
N ILE A 59 11.96 1.39 -3.61
CA ILE A 59 11.06 2.49 -4.01
C ILE A 59 10.73 2.41 -5.50
N GLU A 60 11.71 2.14 -6.37
CA GLU A 60 11.45 1.98 -7.81
C GLU A 60 10.49 0.81 -8.09
N ARG A 61 10.69 -0.32 -7.41
CA ARG A 61 9.78 -1.48 -7.52
C ARG A 61 8.38 -1.15 -7.02
N LEU A 62 8.27 -0.45 -5.89
CA LEU A 62 6.99 0.00 -5.35
C LEU A 62 6.26 0.90 -6.35
N ARG A 63 6.95 1.84 -7.01
CA ARG A 63 6.38 2.69 -8.07
C ARG A 63 5.92 1.90 -9.30
N GLY A 64 6.67 0.86 -9.68
CA GLY A 64 6.27 -0.07 -10.74
C GLY A 64 4.97 -0.79 -10.39
N LEU A 65 4.83 -1.24 -9.15
CA LEU A 65 3.62 -1.86 -8.62
C LEU A 65 2.44 -0.88 -8.62
N GLU A 66 2.64 0.35 -8.13
CA GLU A 66 1.62 1.41 -8.14
C GLU A 66 1.07 1.68 -9.55
N THR A 67 1.98 1.72 -10.53
CA THR A 67 1.63 1.91 -11.95
C THR A 67 0.80 0.75 -12.49
N GLN A 68 1.18 -0.50 -12.18
CA GLN A 68 0.43 -1.69 -12.62
C GLN A 68 -0.96 -1.78 -11.97
N LEU A 69 -1.08 -1.36 -10.71
CA LEU A 69 -2.33 -1.41 -9.97
C LEU A 69 -3.24 -0.21 -10.23
N GLY A 70 -2.70 0.89 -10.76
CA GLY A 70 -3.40 2.17 -10.83
C GLY A 70 -3.85 2.64 -9.45
N ALA A 71 -2.97 2.46 -8.46
CA ALA A 71 -3.22 2.69 -7.04
C ALA A 71 -1.96 3.20 -6.36
N VAL A 72 -2.11 3.83 -5.20
CA VAL A 72 -0.98 4.21 -4.35
C VAL A 72 -0.74 3.08 -3.35
N VAL A 73 0.52 2.72 -3.16
CA VAL A 73 0.95 1.65 -2.25
C VAL A 73 1.86 2.27 -1.20
N VAL A 74 1.54 2.04 0.08
CA VAL A 74 2.36 2.52 1.20
C VAL A 74 2.83 1.31 2.00
N ALA A 75 4.14 1.20 2.18
CA ALA A 75 4.76 0.15 2.97
C ALA A 75 4.96 0.60 4.42
N TYR A 76 4.53 -0.22 5.36
CA TYR A 76 4.75 -0.02 6.79
C TYR A 76 5.68 -1.08 7.34
N ALA A 77 6.57 -0.67 8.24
CA ALA A 77 7.32 -1.59 9.08
C ALA A 77 6.31 -2.30 10.00
N GLY A 78 6.45 -3.62 10.15
CA GLY A 78 5.63 -4.35 11.12
C GLY A 78 5.87 -3.77 12.51
N ALA A 79 4.80 -3.60 13.30
CA ALA A 79 4.94 -3.33 14.71
C ALA A 79 5.73 -4.50 15.33
N GLN A 80 7.00 -4.27 15.68
CA GLN A 80 7.71 -5.17 16.57
C GLN A 80 6.96 -5.14 17.89
N ALA A 81 6.37 -6.28 18.25
CA ALA A 81 5.95 -6.57 19.62
C ALA A 81 7.19 -6.87 20.48
#